data_AF-A0A836VZT4-F1
#
_entry.id   AF-A0A836VZT4-F1
#
_cell.length_a   1.000
_cell.length_b   1.000
_cell.length_c   1.000
_cell.angle_alpha   90.00
_cell.angle_beta   90.00
_cell.angle_gamma   90.00
#
_symmetry.space_group_name_H-M   'P 1'
#
loop_
_entity.id
_entity.type
_entity.pdbx_description
1 polymer ?
#
loop_
_entity_poly.entity_id
_entity_poly.type
_entity_poly.pdbx_seq_one_letter_code
_entity_poly.pdbx_strand_id
1 'polypeptide(L)'
;RSQIAKAVRLLQANHRIALSGTPIENHISDLWSIFEFLNPGMLGRSSIVKLGSRPQDAAQALEPLRRGLRPFILRRTKAQVASYLPQKVEQTIHCEMDEEQRRLYEEMRDHYRGALLDIIRRQGMARSTMHVLEALLRLRQAACHPGLLDPERADRPSAKLDVLCTSLEQLLEEGHKALVFSQFTSMLGIVRRHLDRLGIRYSYLDGQTRDRQEAVERFQSDEQCGVFLISLKAGGFGLNLTAADYVFLFDPWWNPAVESQAIDRSHRIGQRRQVFAYRLICRDTVEEKIEQLQQRKKQLANALLHEDGSLLKALTAEDLELLLS
;
A
#
# COMPACT_ATOMS: atom_id res chain seq x y z
N ARG A 1 11.28 2.41 -22.65
CA ARG A 1 11.79 3.43 -21.69
C ARG A 1 10.71 4.48 -21.48
N SER A 2 10.40 4.83 -20.22
CA SER A 2 9.31 5.76 -19.83
C SER A 2 9.46 7.16 -20.45
N GLN A 3 8.34 7.82 -20.77
CA GLN A 3 8.33 9.21 -21.27
C GLN A 3 8.90 10.20 -20.23
N ILE A 4 8.63 9.97 -18.94
CA ILE A 4 9.15 10.81 -17.84
C ILE A 4 10.67 10.78 -17.81
N ALA A 5 11.28 9.60 -17.91
CA ALA A 5 12.73 9.45 -17.91
C ALA A 5 13.39 10.13 -19.13
N LYS A 6 12.71 10.22 -20.28
CA LYS A 6 13.20 10.99 -21.43
C LYS A 6 13.13 12.48 -21.17
N ALA A 7 11.98 12.98 -20.69
CA ALA A 7 11.76 14.40 -20.44
C ALA A 7 12.72 14.97 -19.39
N VAL A 8 12.87 14.29 -18.26
CA VAL A 8 13.74 14.73 -17.16
C VAL A 8 15.22 14.81 -17.58
N ARG A 9 15.66 13.98 -18.53
CA ARG A 9 17.04 14.01 -19.06
C ARG A 9 17.32 15.18 -20.00
N LEU A 10 16.29 15.84 -20.53
CA LEU A 10 16.44 17.04 -21.36
C LEU A 10 16.71 18.30 -20.53
N LEU A 11 16.44 18.25 -19.21
CA LEU A 11 16.65 19.37 -18.32
C LEU A 11 18.16 19.66 -18.17
N GLN A 12 18.53 20.90 -18.44
CA GLN A 12 19.87 21.42 -18.22
C GLN A 12 20.00 21.86 -16.76
N ALA A 13 20.94 21.27 -16.04
CA ALA A 13 21.17 21.56 -14.62
C ALA A 13 22.62 21.23 -14.24
N ASN A 14 23.23 22.09 -13.43
CA ASN A 14 24.60 21.91 -12.92
C ASN A 14 24.67 20.88 -11.79
N HIS A 15 23.58 20.69 -11.04
CA HIS A 15 23.47 19.73 -9.95
C HIS A 15 22.16 18.95 -10.07
N ARG A 16 22.22 17.64 -9.80
CA ARG A 16 21.08 16.73 -9.91
C ARG A 16 21.02 15.87 -8.66
N ILE A 17 19.84 15.81 -8.05
CA ILE A 17 19.57 14.98 -6.88
C ILE A 17 18.33 14.14 -7.19
N ALA A 18 18.38 12.86 -6.84
CA ALA A 18 17.24 11.97 -6.93
C ALA A 18 16.86 11.51 -5.52
N LEU A 19 15.58 11.66 -5.17
CA LEU A 19 15.02 11.25 -3.89
C LEU A 19 14.08 10.06 -4.13
N SER A 20 14.25 8.98 -3.37
CA SER A 20 13.35 7.82 -3.42
C SER A 20 13.08 7.32 -2.00
N GLY A 21 11.81 7.12 -1.66
CA GLY A 21 11.38 6.60 -0.36
C GLY A 21 11.51 5.08 -0.24
N THR A 22 11.47 4.38 -1.37
CA THR A 22 11.75 2.94 -1.51
C THR A 22 13.10 2.83 -2.23
N PRO A 23 14.16 2.41 -1.55
CA PRO A 23 15.51 2.51 -2.08
C PRO A 23 15.67 1.54 -3.25
N ILE A 24 15.57 2.04 -4.48
CA ILE A 24 15.97 1.36 -5.74
C ILE A 24 15.71 -0.16 -5.72
N GLU A 25 14.49 -0.53 -5.34
CA GLU A 25 14.23 -1.88 -4.80
C GLU A 25 13.76 -2.87 -5.86
N ASN A 26 13.35 -2.41 -7.05
CA ASN A 26 12.52 -3.26 -7.90
C ASN A 26 13.24 -3.78 -9.16
N HIS A 27 14.12 -3.00 -9.80
CA HIS A 27 14.90 -3.49 -10.94
C HIS A 27 16.21 -2.71 -11.13
N ILE A 28 17.29 -3.38 -11.56
CA ILE A 28 18.56 -2.73 -11.98
C ILE A 28 18.30 -1.67 -13.08
N SER A 29 17.27 -1.88 -13.91
CA SER A 29 16.84 -0.92 -14.93
C SER A 29 16.35 0.42 -14.37
N ASP A 30 15.80 0.43 -13.16
CA ASP A 30 15.32 1.65 -12.50
C ASP A 30 16.49 2.43 -11.92
N LEU A 31 17.44 1.71 -11.30
CA LEU A 31 18.72 2.27 -10.89
C LEU A 31 19.42 2.95 -12.07
N TRP A 32 19.48 2.25 -13.21
CA TRP A 32 20.06 2.79 -14.43
C TRP A 32 19.37 4.08 -14.88
N SER A 33 18.05 4.08 -14.90
CA SER A 33 17.27 5.24 -15.34
C SER A 33 17.52 6.46 -14.45
N ILE A 34 17.70 6.25 -13.13
CA ILE A 34 18.08 7.29 -12.17
C ILE A 34 19.52 7.78 -12.43
N PHE A 35 20.48 6.87 -12.59
CA PHE A 35 21.88 7.24 -12.77
C PHE A 35 22.16 7.89 -14.12
N GLU A 36 21.42 7.54 -15.16
CA GLU A 36 21.46 8.23 -16.44
C GLU A 36 20.90 9.65 -16.41
N PHE A 37 20.07 9.96 -15.41
CA PHE A 37 19.68 11.33 -15.10
C PHE A 37 20.77 12.01 -14.26
N LEU A 38 21.24 11.39 -13.17
CA LEU A 38 22.24 11.98 -12.28
C LEU A 38 23.58 12.26 -12.98
N ASN A 39 24.11 11.24 -13.67
CA ASN A 39 25.41 11.26 -14.34
C ASN A 39 25.28 10.61 -15.74
N PRO A 40 24.80 11.35 -16.76
CA PRO A 40 24.60 10.81 -18.10
C PRO A 40 25.85 10.15 -18.68
N GLY A 41 25.73 8.92 -19.20
CA GLY A 41 26.83 8.19 -19.82
C GLY A 41 27.78 7.46 -18.87
N MET A 42 27.68 7.69 -17.54
CA MET A 42 28.55 7.06 -16.53
C MET A 42 28.55 5.53 -16.57
N LEU A 43 27.41 4.92 -16.93
CA LEU A 43 27.24 3.48 -16.93
C LEU A 43 27.47 2.81 -18.31
N GLY A 44 27.74 3.60 -19.36
CA GLY A 44 27.95 3.12 -20.74
C GLY A 44 26.65 2.81 -21.50
N ARG A 45 26.72 2.34 -22.76
CA ARG A 45 25.51 1.96 -23.55
C ARG A 45 25.20 0.45 -23.51
N SER A 46 26.15 -0.39 -23.09
CA SER A 46 26.21 -1.83 -23.43
C SER A 46 26.39 -2.80 -22.25
N SER A 47 26.54 -2.33 -21.02
CA SER A 47 26.92 -3.19 -19.87
C SER A 47 25.79 -4.09 -19.33
N ILE A 48 24.52 -3.84 -19.66
CA ILE A 48 23.37 -4.62 -19.13
C ILE A 48 22.67 -5.54 -20.12
N VAL A 49 22.79 -5.32 -21.44
CA VAL A 49 22.16 -6.22 -22.42
C VAL A 49 22.71 -7.66 -22.29
N LYS A 50 23.86 -7.84 -21.63
CA LYS A 50 24.46 -9.14 -21.33
C LYS A 50 24.36 -9.60 -19.86
N LEU A 51 23.98 -8.73 -18.92
CA LEU A 51 24.08 -9.04 -17.47
C LEU A 51 22.82 -9.68 -16.87
N GLY A 52 21.74 -9.82 -17.65
CA GLY A 52 20.42 -10.21 -17.15
C GLY A 52 19.76 -11.40 -17.85
N SER A 53 20.46 -12.13 -18.72
CA SER A 53 19.87 -13.26 -19.45
C SER A 53 19.91 -14.59 -18.69
N ARG A 54 20.70 -14.68 -17.60
CA ARG A 54 20.82 -15.88 -16.75
C ARG A 54 20.87 -15.49 -15.26
N PRO A 55 19.99 -16.05 -14.40
CA PRO A 55 19.90 -15.69 -12.97
C PRO A 55 21.21 -15.91 -12.18
N GLN A 56 22.00 -16.92 -12.56
CA GLN A 56 23.23 -17.30 -11.85
C GLN A 56 24.39 -16.30 -12.05
N ASP A 57 24.40 -15.54 -13.16
CA ASP A 57 25.46 -14.57 -13.48
C ASP A 57 25.17 -13.16 -12.91
N ALA A 58 23.92 -12.89 -12.54
CA ALA A 58 23.47 -11.57 -12.10
C ALA A 58 24.14 -11.15 -10.77
N ALA A 59 24.26 -12.06 -9.80
CA ALA A 59 24.81 -11.75 -8.48
C ALA A 59 26.30 -11.36 -8.52
N GLN A 60 27.12 -12.10 -9.27
CA GLN A 60 28.56 -11.81 -9.40
C GLN A 60 28.83 -10.53 -10.20
N ALA A 61 27.98 -10.23 -11.18
CA ALA A 61 28.13 -9.05 -12.02
C ALA A 61 27.56 -7.77 -11.37
N LEU A 62 26.69 -7.90 -10.38
CA LEU A 62 26.07 -6.78 -9.65
C LEU A 62 26.99 -6.15 -8.59
N GLU A 63 27.89 -6.93 -8.00
CA GLU A 63 28.71 -6.47 -6.88
C GLU A 63 29.72 -5.35 -7.26
N PRO A 64 30.43 -5.43 -8.40
CA PRO A 64 31.26 -4.33 -8.88
C PRO A 64 30.45 -3.06 -9.19
N LEU A 65 29.25 -3.23 -9.77
CA LEU A 65 28.35 -2.12 -10.07
C LEU A 65 27.87 -1.45 -8.77
N ARG A 66 27.42 -2.22 -7.78
CA ARG A 66 27.03 -1.71 -6.46
C ARG A 66 28.17 -0.93 -5.78
N ARG A 67 29.40 -1.45 -5.83
CA ARG A 67 30.58 -0.80 -5.25
C ARG A 67 30.90 0.54 -5.94
N GLY A 68 30.85 0.58 -7.28
CA GLY A 68 31.10 1.80 -8.05
C GLY A 68 30.03 2.87 -7.86
N LEU A 69 28.79 2.46 -7.60
CA LEU A 69 27.66 3.37 -7.37
C LEU A 69 27.56 3.88 -5.93
N ARG A 70 28.11 3.14 -4.96
CA ARG A 70 28.04 3.45 -3.53
C ARG A 70 28.41 4.91 -3.17
N PRO A 71 29.44 5.54 -3.75
CA PRO A 71 29.78 6.95 -3.45
C PRO A 71 28.69 7.96 -3.82
N PHE A 72 27.80 7.60 -4.74
CA PHE A 72 26.70 8.46 -5.22
C PHE A 72 25.37 8.18 -4.50
N ILE A 73 25.32 7.18 -3.62
CA ILE A 73 24.09 6.76 -2.94
C ILE A 73 24.26 6.99 -1.44
N LEU A 74 23.51 7.95 -0.91
CA LEU A 74 23.33 8.09 0.52
C LEU A 74 22.03 7.40 0.96
N ARG A 75 22.16 6.24 1.60
CA ARG A 75 21.04 5.52 2.23
C ARG A 75 21.22 5.50 3.74
N ARG A 76 20.20 5.94 4.46
CA ARG A 76 20.13 5.92 5.93
C ARG A 76 18.79 5.30 6.34
N THR A 77 18.81 4.42 7.32
CA THR A 77 17.60 3.88 7.95
C THR A 77 17.22 4.73 9.16
N LYS A 78 15.94 4.71 9.56
CA LYS A 78 15.48 5.43 10.78
C LYS A 78 16.26 4.99 12.02
N ALA A 79 16.55 3.70 12.15
CA ALA A 79 17.36 3.15 13.24
C ALA A 79 18.78 3.76 13.31
N GLN A 80 19.37 4.13 12.16
CA GLN A 80 20.70 4.74 12.11
C GLN A 80 20.72 6.22 12.48
N VAL A 81 19.60 6.94 12.32
CA VAL A 81 19.57 8.42 12.44
C VAL A 81 18.66 8.94 13.55
N ALA A 82 17.77 8.10 14.07
CA ALA A 82 16.79 8.45 15.08
C ALA A 82 16.61 7.27 16.05
N SER A 83 17.68 6.90 16.76
CA SER A 83 17.68 5.83 17.77
C SER A 83 16.75 6.11 18.96
N TYR A 84 16.39 7.37 19.18
CA TYR A 84 15.42 7.82 20.19
C TYR A 84 13.96 7.66 19.75
N LEU A 85 13.71 7.31 18.49
CA LEU A 85 12.35 7.17 17.99
C LEU A 85 11.67 5.98 18.70
N PRO A 86 10.45 6.16 19.23
CA PRO A 86 9.73 5.07 19.88
C PRO A 86 9.56 3.86 18.96
N GLN A 87 9.30 2.69 19.55
CA GLN A 87 9.06 1.49 18.76
C GLN A 87 7.81 1.64 17.88
N LYS A 88 7.77 0.85 16.82
CA LYS A 88 6.58 0.65 15.99
C LYS A 88 6.19 -0.82 16.08
N VAL A 89 4.92 -1.09 16.34
CA VAL A 89 4.33 -2.43 16.34
C VAL A 89 3.38 -2.52 15.16
N GLU A 90 3.53 -3.55 14.33
CA GLU A 90 2.64 -3.83 13.21
C GLU A 90 1.90 -5.14 13.48
N GLN A 91 0.57 -5.14 13.42
CA GLN A 91 -0.27 -6.31 13.67
C GLN A 91 -1.37 -6.41 12.62
N THR A 92 -1.74 -7.65 12.27
CA THR A 92 -2.92 -7.94 11.46
C THR A 92 -4.07 -8.29 12.39
N ILE A 93 -5.19 -7.57 12.28
CA ILE A 93 -6.44 -7.87 12.96
C ILE A 93 -7.37 -8.57 11.96
N HIS A 94 -7.68 -9.82 12.27
CA HIS A 94 -8.61 -10.61 11.48
C HIS A 94 -10.05 -10.30 11.89
N CYS A 95 -10.86 -9.89 10.91
CA CYS A 95 -12.26 -9.53 11.08
C CYS A 95 -13.15 -10.67 10.56
N GLU A 96 -14.19 -11.02 11.31
CA GLU A 96 -15.15 -12.07 10.96
C GLU A 96 -16.44 -11.45 10.41
N MET A 97 -16.82 -11.80 9.18
CA MET A 97 -18.11 -11.40 8.62
C MET A 97 -19.26 -12.04 9.37
N ASP A 98 -20.35 -11.28 9.52
CA ASP A 98 -21.62 -11.86 9.90
C ASP A 98 -22.21 -12.74 8.77
N GLU A 99 -23.30 -13.43 9.07
CA GLU A 99 -23.93 -14.38 8.15
C GLU A 99 -24.43 -13.70 6.85
N GLU A 100 -24.97 -12.48 6.94
CA GLU A 100 -25.51 -11.77 5.78
C GLU A 100 -24.39 -11.28 4.86
N GLN A 101 -23.35 -10.64 5.42
CA GLN A 101 -22.18 -10.18 4.68
C GLN A 101 -21.43 -11.37 4.08
N ARG A 102 -21.29 -12.48 4.82
CA ARG A 102 -20.65 -13.71 4.33
C ARG A 102 -21.37 -14.26 3.12
N ARG A 103 -22.69 -14.40 3.20
CA ARG A 103 -23.51 -14.90 2.08
C ARG A 103 -23.34 -14.04 0.84
N LEU A 104 -23.44 -12.70 0.97
CA LEU A 104 -23.28 -11.77 -0.15
C LEU A 104 -21.88 -11.85 -0.78
N TYR A 105 -20.85 -12.04 0.05
CA TYR A 105 -19.49 -12.20 -0.42
C TYR A 105 -19.31 -13.51 -1.20
N GLU A 106 -19.82 -14.63 -0.68
CA GLU A 106 -19.69 -15.95 -1.29
C GLU A 106 -20.46 -16.04 -2.62
N GLU A 107 -21.70 -15.55 -2.68
CA GLU A 107 -22.48 -15.48 -3.93
C GLU A 107 -21.70 -14.76 -5.04
N MET A 108 -21.01 -13.67 -4.70
CA MET A 108 -20.20 -12.90 -5.63
C MET A 108 -18.89 -13.59 -5.99
N ARG A 109 -18.21 -14.24 -5.03
CA ARG A 109 -17.01 -15.03 -5.28
C ARG A 109 -17.31 -16.16 -6.27
N ASP A 110 -18.39 -16.89 -6.03
CA ASP A 110 -18.77 -18.03 -6.87
C ASP A 110 -19.17 -17.58 -8.27
N HIS A 111 -19.88 -16.45 -8.39
CA HIS A 111 -20.17 -15.82 -9.67
C HIS A 111 -18.89 -15.49 -10.47
N TYR A 112 -17.94 -14.77 -9.86
CA TYR A 112 -16.68 -14.42 -10.54
C TYR A 112 -15.81 -15.63 -10.84
N ARG A 113 -15.76 -16.61 -9.93
CA ARG A 113 -15.01 -17.85 -10.13
C ARG A 113 -15.52 -18.61 -11.35
N GLY A 114 -16.84 -18.80 -11.48
CA GLY A 114 -17.44 -19.45 -12.64
C GLY A 114 -17.16 -18.68 -13.94
N ALA A 115 -17.44 -17.37 -13.94
CA ALA A 115 -17.25 -16.53 -15.12
C ALA A 115 -15.79 -16.46 -15.60
N LEU A 116 -14.83 -16.31 -14.67
CA LEU A 116 -13.42 -16.18 -15.01
C LEU A 116 -12.81 -17.48 -15.53
N LEU A 117 -13.16 -18.63 -14.94
CA LEU A 117 -12.65 -19.93 -15.40
C LEU A 117 -13.04 -20.18 -16.86
N ASP A 118 -14.27 -19.83 -17.25
CA ASP A 118 -14.73 -19.96 -18.63
C ASP A 118 -14.01 -19.00 -19.60
N ILE A 119 -13.79 -17.75 -19.18
CA ILE A 119 -13.07 -16.76 -20.00
C ILE A 119 -11.61 -17.18 -20.20
N ILE A 120 -10.94 -17.64 -19.15
CA ILE A 120 -9.54 -18.07 -19.19
C ILE A 120 -9.39 -19.30 -20.09
N ARG A 121 -10.31 -20.27 -20.01
CA ARG A 121 -10.32 -21.44 -20.91
C ARG A 121 -10.48 -21.04 -22.38
N ARG A 122 -11.28 -20.02 -22.68
CA ARG A 122 -11.55 -19.58 -24.06
C ARG A 122 -10.46 -18.69 -24.65
N GLN A 123 -9.90 -17.78 -23.87
CA GLN A 123 -9.07 -16.67 -24.39
C GLN A 123 -7.62 -16.68 -23.86
N GLY A 124 -7.32 -17.53 -22.88
CA GLY A 124 -6.04 -17.57 -22.18
C GLY A 124 -5.87 -16.45 -21.16
N MET A 125 -4.95 -16.64 -20.21
CA MET A 125 -4.77 -15.74 -19.06
C MET A 125 -4.37 -14.32 -19.46
N ALA A 126 -3.43 -14.16 -20.41
CA ALA A 126 -2.94 -12.84 -20.80
C ALA A 126 -4.07 -11.90 -21.30
N ARG A 127 -5.06 -12.44 -22.03
CA ARG A 127 -6.21 -11.68 -22.53
C ARG A 127 -7.32 -11.50 -21.49
N SER A 128 -7.32 -12.31 -20.43
CA SER A 128 -8.32 -12.30 -19.36
C SER A 128 -7.98 -11.35 -18.20
N THR A 129 -6.78 -10.75 -18.22
CA THR A 129 -6.26 -9.90 -17.14
C THR A 129 -7.24 -8.80 -16.69
N MET A 130 -7.95 -8.15 -17.61
CA MET A 130 -8.87 -7.06 -17.25
C MET A 130 -10.06 -7.57 -16.44
N HIS A 131 -10.65 -8.71 -16.81
CA HIS A 131 -11.75 -9.34 -16.07
C HIS A 131 -11.29 -9.81 -14.68
N VAL A 132 -10.06 -10.34 -14.58
CA VAL A 132 -9.47 -10.73 -13.29
C VAL A 132 -9.31 -9.52 -12.37
N LEU A 133 -8.79 -8.40 -12.89
CA LEU A 133 -8.62 -7.17 -12.10
C LEU A 133 -9.96 -6.60 -11.62
N GLU A 134 -10.99 -6.67 -12.47
CA GLU A 134 -12.35 -6.28 -12.11
C GLU A 134 -12.91 -7.16 -10.97
N ALA A 135 -12.83 -8.49 -11.11
CA ALA A 135 -13.30 -9.42 -10.08
C ALA A 135 -12.59 -9.19 -8.73
N LEU A 136 -11.26 -9.09 -8.74
CA LEU A 136 -10.47 -8.83 -7.55
C LEU A 136 -10.82 -7.48 -6.91
N LEU A 137 -11.07 -6.45 -7.72
CA LEU A 137 -11.53 -5.16 -7.21
C LEU A 137 -12.88 -5.29 -6.49
N ARG A 138 -13.83 -5.99 -7.09
CA ARG A 138 -15.19 -6.15 -6.56
C ARG A 138 -15.22 -7.01 -5.30
N LEU A 139 -14.46 -8.10 -5.26
CA LEU A 139 -14.31 -8.93 -4.07
C LEU A 139 -13.63 -8.16 -2.93
N ARG A 140 -12.63 -7.33 -3.22
CA ARG A 140 -12.02 -6.46 -2.19
C ARG A 140 -13.00 -5.42 -1.65
N GLN A 141 -13.85 -4.84 -2.52
CA GLN A 141 -14.93 -3.95 -2.08
C GLN A 141 -15.94 -4.68 -1.18
N ALA A 142 -16.35 -5.90 -1.56
CA ALA A 142 -17.24 -6.74 -0.77
C ALA A 142 -16.67 -7.09 0.60
N ALA A 143 -15.37 -7.42 0.66
CA ALA A 143 -14.65 -7.70 1.90
C ALA A 143 -14.57 -6.48 2.83
N CYS A 144 -14.49 -5.28 2.26
CA CYS A 144 -14.46 -4.03 3.02
C CYS A 144 -15.85 -3.66 3.57
N HIS A 145 -16.85 -3.54 2.71
CA HIS A 145 -18.21 -3.15 3.08
C HIS A 145 -19.18 -3.33 1.90
N PRO A 146 -20.37 -3.92 2.08
CA PRO A 146 -21.36 -4.10 1.00
C PRO A 146 -21.77 -2.78 0.33
N GLY A 147 -21.88 -1.71 1.12
CA GLY A 147 -22.03 -0.31 0.70
C GLY A 147 -21.08 0.22 -0.38
N LEU A 148 -19.93 -0.42 -0.62
CA LEU A 148 -19.01 -0.03 -1.70
C LEU A 148 -19.44 -0.53 -3.08
N LEU A 149 -20.29 -1.55 -3.12
CA LEU A 149 -20.88 -2.10 -4.33
C LEU A 149 -22.26 -1.54 -4.58
N ASP A 150 -23.02 -1.34 -3.50
CA ASP A 150 -24.39 -0.86 -3.53
C ASP A 150 -24.59 0.20 -2.44
N PRO A 151 -24.68 1.50 -2.80
CA PRO A 151 -24.85 2.58 -1.84
C PRO A 151 -26.07 2.44 -0.92
N GLU A 152 -27.11 1.72 -1.31
CA GLU A 152 -28.29 1.47 -0.46
C GLU A 152 -27.95 0.58 0.74
N ARG A 153 -26.86 -0.19 0.66
CA ARG A 153 -26.34 -1.05 1.72
C ARG A 153 -25.31 -0.35 2.59
N ALA A 154 -25.16 0.96 2.48
CA ALA A 154 -24.09 1.68 3.14
C ALA A 154 -24.34 1.94 4.64
N ASP A 155 -25.53 1.60 5.15
CA ASP A 155 -25.87 1.56 6.58
C ASP A 155 -25.97 0.13 7.13
N ARG A 156 -25.70 -0.90 6.30
CA ARG A 156 -25.57 -2.28 6.77
C ARG A 156 -24.30 -2.44 7.61
N PRO A 157 -24.27 -3.39 8.56
CA PRO A 157 -23.05 -3.71 9.30
C PRO A 157 -21.95 -4.23 8.37
N SER A 158 -20.71 -4.12 8.83
CA SER A 158 -19.55 -4.73 8.19
C SER A 158 -18.52 -5.05 9.26
N ALA A 159 -18.01 -6.28 9.24
CA ALA A 159 -17.03 -6.77 10.21
C ALA A 159 -15.88 -5.79 10.47
N LYS A 160 -15.28 -5.24 9.41
CA LYS A 160 -14.13 -4.33 9.52
C LYS A 160 -14.53 -2.96 10.06
N LEU A 161 -15.72 -2.49 9.71
CA LEU A 161 -16.23 -1.21 10.20
C LEU A 161 -16.53 -1.31 11.70
N ASP A 162 -17.13 -2.41 12.15
CA ASP A 162 -17.46 -2.64 13.55
C ASP A 162 -16.19 -2.75 14.41
N VAL A 163 -15.20 -3.51 13.94
CA VAL A 163 -13.88 -3.59 14.60
C VAL A 163 -13.18 -2.23 14.65
N LEU A 164 -13.20 -1.47 13.55
CA LEU A 164 -12.62 -0.13 13.49
C LEU A 164 -13.30 0.79 14.49
N CYS A 165 -14.63 0.92 14.43
CA CYS A 165 -15.39 1.84 15.27
C CYS A 165 -15.22 1.51 16.75
N THR A 166 -15.33 0.24 17.13
CA THR A 166 -15.11 -0.21 18.52
C THR A 166 -13.70 0.15 19.00
N SER A 167 -12.68 -0.08 18.16
CA SER A 167 -11.30 0.27 18.49
C SER A 167 -11.11 1.79 18.62
N LEU A 168 -11.71 2.57 17.72
CA LEU A 168 -11.60 4.03 17.75
C LEU A 168 -12.24 4.61 19.01
N GLU A 169 -13.42 4.15 19.42
CA GLU A 169 -14.07 4.60 20.65
C GLU A 169 -13.17 4.40 21.87
N GLN A 170 -12.65 3.18 22.06
CA GLN A 170 -11.75 2.84 23.18
C GLN A 170 -10.49 3.72 23.18
N LEU A 171 -9.84 3.86 22.02
CA LEU A 171 -8.62 4.65 21.89
C LEU A 171 -8.85 6.13 22.18
N LEU A 172 -9.98 6.67 21.75
CA LEU A 172 -10.32 8.07 21.97
C LEU A 172 -10.64 8.35 23.44
N GLU A 173 -11.29 7.42 24.14
CA GLU A 173 -11.51 7.50 25.59
C GLU A 173 -10.19 7.53 26.38
N GLU A 174 -9.18 6.81 25.90
CA GLU A 174 -7.82 6.79 26.47
C GLU A 174 -6.95 8.01 26.07
N GLY A 175 -7.48 8.92 25.24
CA GLY A 175 -6.76 10.11 24.80
C GLY A 175 -5.69 9.85 23.72
N HIS A 176 -5.88 8.79 22.93
CA HIS A 176 -5.06 8.48 21.76
C HIS A 176 -5.64 9.12 20.49
N LYS A 177 -4.79 9.26 19.46
CA LYS A 177 -5.22 9.76 18.14
C LYS A 177 -4.90 8.75 17.06
N ALA A 178 -5.83 8.60 16.11
CA ALA A 178 -5.76 7.55 15.11
C ALA A 178 -5.75 8.10 13.67
N LEU A 179 -4.91 7.51 12.83
CA LEU A 179 -5.01 7.63 11.37
C LEU A 179 -5.79 6.44 10.82
N VAL A 180 -6.72 6.67 9.89
CA VAL A 180 -7.42 5.61 9.17
C VAL A 180 -7.17 5.79 7.69
N PHE A 181 -6.50 4.80 7.09
CA PHE A 181 -6.18 4.78 5.69
C PHE A 181 -7.08 3.81 4.93
N SER A 182 -7.55 4.23 3.77
CA SER A 182 -8.25 3.37 2.82
C SER A 182 -7.88 3.72 1.38
N GLN A 183 -7.85 2.74 0.49
CA GLN A 183 -7.73 3.03 -0.95
C GLN A 183 -9.04 3.52 -1.57
N PHE A 184 -10.17 3.22 -0.93
CA PHE A 184 -11.50 3.53 -1.42
C PHE A 184 -12.01 4.79 -0.72
N THR A 185 -12.06 5.91 -1.43
CA THR A 185 -12.60 7.17 -0.88
C THR A 185 -14.07 7.03 -0.47
N SER A 186 -14.84 6.18 -1.16
CA SER A 186 -16.19 5.82 -0.76
C SER A 186 -16.25 5.09 0.59
N MET A 187 -15.23 4.29 0.93
CA MET A 187 -15.13 3.65 2.25
C MET A 187 -14.87 4.68 3.34
N LEU A 188 -13.98 5.64 3.10
CA LEU A 188 -13.81 6.77 4.01
C LEU A 188 -15.13 7.55 4.16
N GLY A 189 -15.91 7.68 3.07
CA GLY A 189 -17.25 8.24 3.11
C GLY A 189 -18.21 7.50 4.06
N ILE A 190 -18.16 6.15 4.09
CA ILE A 190 -18.93 5.32 5.02
C ILE A 190 -18.44 5.53 6.45
N VAL A 191 -17.12 5.49 6.68
CA VAL A 191 -16.53 5.72 8.02
C VAL A 191 -16.93 7.08 8.57
N ARG A 192 -16.89 8.15 7.75
CA ARG A 192 -17.34 9.50 8.16
C ARG A 192 -18.75 9.51 8.72
N ARG A 193 -19.71 8.90 8.00
CA ARG A 193 -21.10 8.85 8.47
C ARG A 193 -21.24 8.11 9.80
N HIS A 194 -20.40 7.12 10.05
CA HIS A 194 -20.37 6.43 11.34
C HIS A 194 -19.78 7.32 12.44
N LEU A 195 -18.65 7.98 12.18
CA LEU A 195 -18.05 8.92 13.12
C LEU A 195 -18.99 10.10 13.44
N ASP A 196 -19.70 10.63 12.45
CA ASP A 196 -20.69 11.69 12.62
C ASP A 196 -21.82 11.25 13.57
N ARG A 197 -22.32 10.01 13.42
CA ARG A 197 -23.35 9.42 14.30
C ARG A 197 -22.86 9.24 15.73
N LEU A 198 -21.59 8.92 15.90
CA LEU A 198 -20.94 8.76 17.21
C LEU A 198 -20.50 10.11 17.82
N GLY A 199 -20.66 11.23 17.10
CA GLY A 199 -20.21 12.54 17.54
C GLY A 199 -18.68 12.69 17.59
N ILE A 200 -17.93 11.79 16.93
CA ILE A 200 -16.47 11.81 16.90
C ILE A 200 -16.00 12.84 15.88
N ARG A 201 -15.17 13.80 16.31
CA ARG A 201 -14.57 14.78 15.39
C ARG A 201 -13.36 14.21 14.67
N TYR A 202 -13.30 14.47 13.37
CA TYR A 202 -12.22 14.00 12.52
C TYR A 202 -11.76 15.04 11.50
N SER A 203 -10.54 14.84 10.99
CA SER A 203 -10.02 15.46 9.77
C SER A 203 -10.14 14.49 8.59
N TYR A 204 -10.20 15.01 7.37
CA TYR A 204 -10.31 14.21 6.15
C TYR A 204 -9.36 14.72 5.07
N LEU A 205 -8.70 13.81 4.36
CA LEU A 205 -7.79 14.14 3.26
C LEU A 205 -7.86 13.09 2.14
N ASP A 206 -8.14 13.56 0.94
CA ASP A 206 -8.07 12.79 -0.30
C ASP A 206 -7.37 13.55 -1.44
N GLY A 207 -7.42 12.98 -2.64
CA GLY A 207 -6.79 13.59 -3.82
C GLY A 207 -7.43 14.91 -4.26
N GLN A 208 -8.66 15.20 -3.84
CA GLN A 208 -9.43 16.39 -4.21
C GLN A 208 -9.37 17.50 -3.15
N THR A 209 -8.87 17.19 -1.95
CA THR A 209 -8.70 18.16 -0.87
C THR A 209 -7.74 19.28 -1.29
N ARG A 210 -8.26 20.52 -1.29
CA ARG A 210 -7.52 21.75 -1.63
C ARG A 210 -6.62 22.18 -0.49
N ASP A 211 -7.21 22.39 0.69
CA ASP A 211 -6.51 22.93 1.87
C ASP A 211 -5.97 21.82 2.77
N ARG A 212 -5.01 21.07 2.23
CA ARG A 212 -4.39 19.92 2.92
C ARG A 212 -3.68 20.31 4.21
N GLN A 213 -3.03 21.47 4.20
CA GLN A 213 -2.25 21.96 5.33
C GLN A 213 -3.16 22.24 6.53
N GLU A 214 -4.31 22.87 6.31
CA GLU A 214 -5.30 23.15 7.34
C GLU A 214 -5.83 21.86 7.98
N ALA A 215 -6.15 20.83 7.18
CA ALA A 215 -6.62 19.55 7.70
C ALA A 215 -5.56 18.86 8.61
N VAL A 216 -4.29 18.97 8.23
CA VAL A 216 -3.15 18.44 9.00
C VAL A 216 -2.94 19.24 10.29
N GLU A 217 -2.97 20.57 10.21
CA GLU A 217 -2.81 21.46 11.36
C GLU A 217 -3.94 21.26 12.37
N ARG A 218 -5.18 21.17 11.90
CA ARG A 218 -6.34 20.85 12.73
C ARG A 218 -6.14 19.53 13.47
N PHE A 219 -5.77 18.46 12.76
CA PHE A 219 -5.54 17.16 13.41
C PHE A 219 -4.40 17.19 14.44
N GLN A 220 -3.32 17.90 14.13
CA GLN A 220 -2.14 17.98 15.00
C GLN A 220 -2.39 18.83 16.26
N SER A 221 -3.20 19.90 16.16
CA SER A 221 -3.38 20.90 17.22
C SER A 221 -4.69 20.78 18.02
N ASP A 222 -5.79 20.37 17.39
CA ASP A 222 -7.10 20.23 18.07
C ASP A 222 -7.16 18.88 18.80
N GLU A 223 -7.15 18.90 20.13
CA GLU A 223 -7.26 17.70 20.97
C GLU A 223 -8.58 16.94 20.74
N GLN A 224 -9.66 17.65 20.37
CA GLN A 224 -10.95 17.02 20.10
C GLN A 224 -10.98 16.32 18.74
N CYS A 225 -10.08 16.69 17.82
CA CYS A 225 -9.92 16.04 16.52
C CYS A 225 -9.13 14.74 16.66
N GLY A 226 -9.81 13.69 17.11
CA GLY A 226 -9.19 12.42 17.46
C GLY A 226 -8.80 11.52 16.29
N VAL A 227 -9.47 11.67 15.13
CA VAL A 227 -9.31 10.77 13.98
C VAL A 227 -8.91 11.55 12.72
N PHE A 228 -8.03 10.99 11.90
CA PHE A 228 -7.73 11.51 10.56
C PHE A 228 -7.95 10.43 9.50
N LEU A 229 -8.96 10.65 8.65
CA LEU A 229 -9.28 9.80 7.50
C LEU A 229 -8.46 10.21 6.27
N ILE A 230 -7.66 9.30 5.72
CA ILE A 230 -6.72 9.61 4.64
C ILE A 230 -6.82 8.57 3.53
N SER A 231 -7.02 9.02 2.28
CA SER A 231 -6.93 8.09 1.15
C SER A 231 -5.47 7.66 0.94
N LEU A 232 -5.21 6.36 0.74
CA LEU A 232 -3.85 5.83 0.53
C LEU A 232 -3.12 6.52 -0.64
N LYS A 233 -3.86 6.91 -1.68
CA LYS A 233 -3.30 7.65 -2.83
C LYS A 233 -2.86 9.07 -2.47
N ALA A 234 -3.56 9.73 -1.54
CA ALA A 234 -3.20 11.05 -1.04
C ALA A 234 -2.18 10.99 0.11
N GLY A 235 -1.95 9.82 0.68
CA GLY A 235 -0.92 9.60 1.70
C GLY A 235 0.51 9.85 1.21
N GLY A 236 0.77 9.89 -0.11
CA GLY A 236 2.11 10.01 -0.71
C GLY A 236 2.83 11.35 -0.49
N PHE A 237 2.15 12.43 -0.12
CA PHE A 237 2.67 13.82 -0.18
C PHE A 237 3.58 14.27 0.97
N GLY A 238 4.14 13.36 1.76
CA GLY A 238 5.15 13.70 2.78
C GLY A 238 4.60 14.34 4.06
N LEU A 239 3.32 14.14 4.36
CA LEU A 239 2.64 14.67 5.55
C LEU A 239 3.36 14.28 6.85
N ASN A 240 3.36 15.19 7.84
CA ASN A 240 3.84 14.91 9.19
C ASN A 240 2.64 14.79 10.12
N LEU A 241 2.41 13.60 10.70
CA LEU A 241 1.21 13.26 11.47
C LEU A 241 1.57 12.63 12.82
N THR A 242 2.58 13.19 13.48
CA THR A 242 3.15 12.71 14.75
C THR A 242 2.19 12.74 15.93
N ALA A 243 1.09 13.51 15.87
CA ALA A 243 0.06 13.48 16.90
C ALA A 243 -0.66 12.13 16.99
N ALA A 244 -0.70 11.34 15.91
CA ALA A 244 -1.27 10.01 15.93
C ALA A 244 -0.24 8.98 16.41
N ASP A 245 -0.65 8.14 17.35
CA ASP A 245 0.07 6.95 17.81
C ASP A 245 -0.56 5.65 17.32
N TYR A 246 -1.77 5.72 16.76
CA TYR A 246 -2.46 4.59 16.14
C TYR A 246 -2.67 4.79 14.64
N VAL A 247 -2.48 3.73 13.86
CA VAL A 247 -2.64 3.72 12.41
C VAL A 247 -3.45 2.50 12.00
N PHE A 248 -4.64 2.70 11.45
CA PHE A 248 -5.45 1.65 10.86
C PHE A 248 -5.29 1.67 9.34
N LEU A 249 -4.85 0.56 8.77
CA LEU A 249 -4.90 0.27 7.35
C LEU A 249 -6.19 -0.53 7.11
N PHE A 250 -7.24 0.19 6.70
CA PHE A 250 -8.58 -0.39 6.59
C PHE A 250 -8.63 -1.47 5.52
N ASP A 251 -7.90 -1.32 4.42
CA ASP A 251 -7.86 -2.29 3.35
C ASP A 251 -6.42 -2.55 2.90
N PRO A 252 -6.01 -3.83 2.75
CA PRO A 252 -4.65 -4.17 2.39
C PRO A 252 -4.34 -3.72 0.97
N TRP A 253 -3.16 -3.18 0.75
CA TRP A 253 -2.67 -2.73 -0.54
C TRP A 253 -1.74 -3.78 -1.16
N TRP A 254 -1.70 -3.84 -2.49
CA TRP A 254 -0.84 -4.80 -3.21
C TRP A 254 0.67 -4.51 -3.05
N ASN A 255 1.03 -3.28 -2.67
CA ASN A 255 2.42 -2.88 -2.51
C ASN A 255 2.70 -2.55 -1.03
N PRO A 256 3.40 -3.43 -0.30
CA PRO A 256 3.75 -3.23 1.12
C PRO A 256 4.49 -1.93 1.40
N ALA A 257 5.20 -1.38 0.41
CA ALA A 257 5.92 -0.13 0.57
C ALA A 257 4.98 1.09 0.69
N VAL A 258 3.81 1.05 0.04
CA VAL A 258 2.80 2.13 0.18
C VAL A 258 2.23 2.14 1.59
N GLU A 259 1.96 0.95 2.15
CA GLU A 259 1.51 0.82 3.54
C GLU A 259 2.57 1.28 4.53
N SER A 260 3.81 0.82 4.35
CA SER A 260 4.95 1.22 5.17
C SER A 260 5.13 2.74 5.14
N GLN A 261 4.99 3.35 3.96
CA GLN A 261 5.04 4.80 3.80
C GLN A 261 3.91 5.54 4.53
N ALA A 262 2.70 4.95 4.56
CA ALA A 262 1.55 5.49 5.30
C ALA A 262 1.78 5.44 6.81
N ILE A 263 2.25 4.31 7.35
CA ILE A 263 2.58 4.17 8.78
C ILE A 263 3.70 5.15 9.17
N ASP A 264 4.69 5.30 8.29
CA ASP A 264 5.82 6.22 8.48
C ASP A 264 5.43 7.71 8.52
N ARG A 265 4.16 8.07 8.23
CA ARG A 265 3.64 9.44 8.42
C ARG A 265 3.49 9.79 9.90
N SER A 266 3.15 8.81 10.73
CA SER A 266 3.05 8.94 12.20
C SER A 266 4.38 8.57 12.87
N HIS A 267 5.03 7.49 12.43
CA HIS A 267 6.34 7.06 12.95
C HIS A 267 7.47 7.93 12.41
N ARG A 268 7.49 9.20 12.77
CA ARG A 268 8.40 10.22 12.23
C ARG A 268 9.10 10.97 13.36
N ILE A 269 10.22 11.63 13.03
CA ILE A 269 10.94 12.50 13.98
C ILE A 269 9.95 13.50 14.57
N GLY A 270 9.89 13.57 15.90
CA GLY A 270 8.87 14.32 16.66
C GLY A 270 7.84 13.44 17.34
N GLN A 271 7.71 12.16 16.94
CA GLN A 271 6.89 11.18 17.63
C GLN A 271 7.48 10.87 19.02
N ARG A 272 6.61 10.92 20.03
CA ARG A 272 6.96 10.68 21.45
C ARG A 272 6.35 9.39 22.01
N ARG A 273 5.34 8.84 21.34
CA ARG A 273 4.64 7.62 21.75
C ARG A 273 4.97 6.47 20.81
N GLN A 274 4.87 5.25 21.32
CA GLN A 274 4.97 4.04 20.51
C GLN A 274 3.85 4.05 19.46
N VAL A 275 4.19 3.69 18.22
CA VAL A 275 3.23 3.69 17.11
C VAL A 275 2.69 2.28 16.91
N PHE A 276 1.38 2.12 16.93
CA PHE A 276 0.69 0.88 16.63
C PHE A 276 0.05 0.97 15.24
N ALA A 277 0.37 0.02 14.38
CA ALA A 277 -0.20 -0.09 13.05
C ALA A 277 -0.99 -1.38 12.90
N TYR A 278 -2.28 -1.26 12.65
CA TYR A 278 -3.22 -2.36 12.50
C TYR A 278 -3.65 -2.50 11.05
N ARG A 279 -3.46 -3.69 10.47
CA ARG A 279 -4.04 -4.07 9.18
C ARG A 279 -5.34 -4.82 9.43
N LEU A 280 -6.46 -4.30 8.93
CA LEU A 280 -7.73 -5.01 9.01
C LEU A 280 -7.86 -5.94 7.82
N ILE A 281 -8.05 -7.24 8.08
CA ILE A 281 -8.22 -8.27 7.04
C ILE A 281 -9.45 -9.11 7.36
N CYS A 282 -10.38 -9.21 6.41
CA CYS A 282 -11.52 -10.14 6.55
C CYS A 282 -11.08 -11.59 6.32
N ARG A 283 -11.41 -12.48 7.26
CA ARG A 283 -11.15 -13.92 7.13
C ARG A 283 -11.93 -14.55 6.00
N ASP A 284 -11.34 -15.58 5.40
CA ASP A 284 -11.93 -16.35 4.30
C ASP A 284 -12.36 -15.45 3.13
N THR A 285 -11.55 -14.43 2.85
CA THR A 285 -11.73 -13.54 1.72
C THR A 285 -10.47 -13.42 0.88
N VAL A 286 -10.62 -12.77 -0.27
CA VAL A 286 -9.53 -12.40 -1.15
C VAL A 286 -8.46 -11.57 -0.43
N GLU A 287 -8.81 -10.80 0.61
CA GLU A 287 -7.83 -10.02 1.38
C GLU A 287 -6.81 -10.91 2.08
N GLU A 288 -7.27 -11.98 2.74
CA GLU A 288 -6.40 -12.96 3.41
C GLU A 288 -5.55 -13.72 2.39
N LYS A 289 -6.13 -14.11 1.24
CA LYS A 289 -5.38 -14.78 0.18
C LYS A 289 -4.31 -13.87 -0.43
N ILE A 290 -4.58 -12.57 -0.55
CA ILE A 290 -3.59 -11.58 -0.98
C ILE A 290 -2.46 -11.48 0.03
N GLU A 291 -2.75 -11.44 1.33
CA GLU A 291 -1.72 -11.44 2.38
C GLU A 291 -0.84 -12.70 2.31
N GLN A 292 -1.46 -13.88 2.18
CA GLN A 292 -0.74 -15.15 2.02
C GLN A 292 0.15 -15.15 0.78
N LEU A 293 -0.35 -14.63 -0.35
CA LEU A 293 0.42 -14.52 -1.59
C LEU A 293 1.61 -13.56 -1.43
N GLN A 294 1.41 -12.42 -0.76
CA GLN A 294 2.48 -11.47 -0.45
C GLN A 294 3.55 -12.11 0.44
N GLN A 295 3.16 -12.86 1.47
CA GLN A 295 4.09 -13.55 2.36
C GLN A 295 4.88 -14.62 1.62
N ARG A 296 4.23 -15.45 0.79
CA ARG A 296 4.89 -16.46 -0.06
C ARG A 296 5.89 -15.82 -1.02
N LYS A 297 5.49 -14.77 -1.72
CA LYS A 297 6.37 -14.06 -2.67
C LYS A 297 7.52 -13.35 -1.95
N LYS A 298 7.30 -12.75 -0.78
CA LYS A 298 8.38 -12.17 0.04
C LYS A 298 9.40 -13.23 0.49
N GLN A 299 8.95 -14.42 0.89
CA GLN A 299 9.84 -15.52 1.25
C GLN A 299 10.66 -15.99 0.04
N LEU A 300 10.02 -16.11 -1.13
CA LEU A 300 10.68 -16.47 -2.39
C LEU A 300 11.65 -15.39 -2.88
N ALA A 301 11.29 -14.11 -2.82
CA ALA A 301 12.13 -12.98 -3.21
C ALA A 301 13.32 -12.75 -2.25
N ASN A 302 13.17 -13.13 -0.98
CA ASN A 302 14.29 -13.19 -0.04
C ASN A 302 15.22 -14.38 -0.32
N ALA A 303 14.70 -15.47 -0.90
CA ALA A 303 15.48 -16.66 -1.28
C ALA A 303 16.13 -16.55 -2.67
N LEU A 304 15.50 -15.80 -3.58
CA LEU A 304 15.91 -15.57 -4.97
C LEU A 304 15.99 -14.05 -5.16
N LEU A 305 17.21 -13.51 -5.18
CA LEU A 305 17.50 -12.07 -5.26
C LEU A 305 16.52 -11.30 -6.18
N HIS A 306 15.60 -10.58 -5.53
CA HIS A 306 14.88 -9.37 -5.99
C HIS A 306 14.26 -9.40 -7.40
N GLU A 307 13.15 -10.10 -7.57
CA GLU A 307 12.18 -9.83 -8.64
C GLU A 307 10.77 -9.67 -8.06
N ASP A 308 10.39 -8.44 -7.73
CA ASP A 308 9.00 -8.10 -7.41
C ASP A 308 8.47 -7.08 -8.43
N GLY A 309 8.06 -7.60 -9.58
CA GLY A 309 7.11 -6.90 -10.42
C GLY A 309 5.80 -6.67 -9.67
N SER A 310 4.99 -5.70 -10.10
CA SER A 310 3.62 -5.54 -9.61
C SER A 310 2.95 -6.91 -9.52
N LEU A 311 2.49 -7.31 -8.32
CA LEU A 311 1.89 -8.64 -8.07
C LEU A 311 0.91 -9.04 -9.16
N LEU A 312 0.14 -8.07 -9.65
CA LEU A 312 -0.86 -8.20 -10.70
C LEU A 312 -0.31 -8.56 -12.08
N LYS A 313 0.91 -8.11 -12.43
CA LYS A 313 1.56 -8.41 -13.72
C LYS A 313 2.21 -9.80 -13.75
N ALA A 314 2.38 -10.42 -12.59
CA ALA A 314 3.01 -11.73 -12.42
C ALA A 314 2.04 -12.77 -11.84
N LEU A 315 0.73 -12.54 -11.92
CA LEU A 315 -0.29 -13.51 -11.49
C LEU A 315 -0.32 -14.69 -12.48
N THR A 316 -0.14 -15.89 -11.96
CA THR A 316 -0.34 -17.15 -12.69
C THR A 316 -1.80 -17.60 -12.60
N ALA A 317 -2.18 -18.62 -13.37
CA ALA A 317 -3.50 -19.25 -13.25
C ALA A 317 -3.69 -19.88 -11.86
N GLU A 318 -2.64 -20.48 -11.30
CA GLU A 318 -2.62 -21.06 -9.95
C GLU A 318 -2.81 -19.99 -8.86
N ASP A 319 -2.14 -18.84 -9.00
CA ASP A 319 -2.34 -17.70 -8.09
C ASP A 319 -3.80 -17.25 -8.10
N LEU A 320 -4.45 -17.25 -9.27
CA LEU A 320 -5.85 -16.87 -9.40
C LEU A 320 -6.79 -17.90 -8.77
N GLU A 321 -6.56 -19.19 -8.97
CA GLU A 321 -7.34 -20.25 -8.32
C GLU A 321 -7.25 -20.13 -6.79
N LEU A 322 -6.06 -19.82 -6.25
CA LEU A 322 -5.88 -19.56 -4.82
C LEU A 322 -6.68 -18.33 -4.37
N LEU A 323 -6.60 -17.21 -5.11
CA LEU A 323 -7.29 -15.96 -4.76
C LEU A 323 -8.83 -16.08 -4.79
N LEU A 324 -9.36 -16.98 -5.61
CA LEU A 324 -10.80 -17.21 -5.79
C LEU A 324 -11.32 -18.45 -5.04
N SER A 325 -10.46 -19.14 -4.28
CA SER A 325 -10.81 -20.35 -3.54
C SER A 325 -11.66 -20.10 -2.29
#